data_AF-A0ABD2XUJ9-F1
#
_entry.id   AF-A0ABD2XUJ9-F1
#
_cell.length_a   1.000
_cell.length_b   1.000
_cell.length_c   1.000
_cell.angle_alpha   90.00
_cell.angle_beta   90.00
_cell.angle_gamma   90.00
#
_symmetry.space_group_name_H-M   'P 1'
#
loop_
_entity.id
_entity.type
_entity.pdbx_description
1 polymer ?
#
loop_
_entity_poly.entity_id
_entity_poly.type
_entity_poly.pdbx_seq_one_letter_code
_entity_poly.pdbx_strand_id
1 'polypeptide(L)'
;YIEEEDLMRFLTRVEIHTIFPLFEGALETGRITKSAFTNWVVRAYYERKYLAHSLNDTKTAVQQLHKLASGIVSVIIIVVFLLVMGLASTKVIAFIITQLLLLGFTFQNMCKTVFESIVFVFVMHPFDIGDRCVVDGVQMIVE
;
A
#
# COMPACT_ATOMS: atom_id res chain seq x y z
N TYR A 1 10.89 17.55 -35.39
CA TYR A 1 10.08 17.98 -34.23
C TYR A 1 8.63 17.72 -34.61
N ILE A 2 7.79 17.33 -33.66
CA ILE A 2 6.36 17.11 -33.90
C ILE A 2 5.63 18.34 -33.36
N GLU A 3 4.83 18.99 -34.20
CA GLU A 3 4.06 20.17 -33.82
C GLU A 3 2.63 19.79 -33.44
N GLU A 4 1.91 20.66 -32.73
CA GLU A 4 0.53 20.42 -32.31
C GLU A 4 -0.39 20.15 -33.53
N GLU A 5 -0.12 20.83 -34.65
CA GLU A 5 -0.84 20.67 -35.91
C GLU A 5 -0.67 19.28 -36.54
N ASP A 6 0.49 18.65 -36.35
CA ASP A 6 0.74 17.28 -36.82
C ASP A 6 -0.10 16.26 -36.04
N LEU A 7 -0.33 16.50 -34.75
CA LEU A 7 -1.14 15.67 -33.87
C LEU A 7 -2.64 15.84 -34.12
N MET A 8 -3.09 17.02 -34.59
CA MET A 8 -4.49 17.29 -34.95
C MET A 8 -5.02 16.41 -36.09
N ARG A 9 -4.14 15.74 -36.85
CA ARG A 9 -4.54 14.77 -37.88
C ARG A 9 -4.96 13.41 -37.32
N PHE A 10 -4.54 13.09 -36.10
CA PHE A 10 -4.73 11.78 -35.49
C PHE A 10 -5.54 11.84 -34.19
N LEU A 11 -5.60 13.00 -33.55
CA LEU A 11 -6.21 13.20 -32.24
C LEU A 11 -7.13 14.43 -32.25
N THR A 12 -8.13 14.39 -31.40
CA THR A 12 -9.05 15.52 -31.18
C THR A 12 -8.34 16.62 -30.38
N ARG A 13 -8.68 17.90 -30.57
CA ARG A 13 -8.07 19.01 -29.80
C ARG A 13 -8.08 18.78 -28.28
N VAL A 14 -9.15 18.18 -27.76
CA VAL A 14 -9.29 17.85 -26.34
C VAL A 14 -8.22 16.85 -25.88
N GLU A 15 -7.97 15.82 -26.68
CA GLU A 15 -6.96 14.80 -26.39
C GLU A 15 -5.56 15.41 -26.45
N ILE A 16 -5.31 16.28 -27.44
CA ILE A 16 -4.04 16.99 -27.61
C ILE A 16 -3.72 17.84 -26.39
N HIS A 17 -4.64 18.68 -25.91
CA HIS A 17 -4.42 19.47 -24.70
C HIS A 17 -4.14 18.62 -23.44
N THR A 18 -4.58 17.36 -23.44
CA THR A 18 -4.33 16.43 -22.32
C THR A 18 -2.96 15.76 -22.44
N ILE A 19 -2.53 15.39 -23.65
CA ILE A 19 -1.26 14.69 -23.87
C ILE A 19 -0.05 15.61 -24.01
N PHE A 20 -0.24 16.83 -24.52
CA PHE A 20 0.83 17.77 -24.80
C PHE A 20 1.65 18.15 -23.56
N PRO A 21 1.02 18.39 -22.38
CA PRO A 21 1.75 18.66 -21.14
C PRO A 21 2.56 17.46 -20.62
N LEU A 22 2.30 16.24 -21.11
CA LEU A 22 3.04 15.06 -20.66
C LEU A 22 4.47 15.05 -21.23
N PHE A 23 4.72 15.71 -22.36
CA PHE A 23 6.04 15.78 -22.99
C PHE A 23 6.86 16.95 -22.41
N GLU A 24 8.08 16.65 -21.98
CA GLU A 24 8.98 17.61 -21.33
C GLU A 24 9.32 18.78 -22.27
N GLY A 25 9.09 20.01 -21.82
CA GLY A 25 9.33 21.23 -22.59
C GLY A 25 8.33 21.49 -23.73
N ALA A 26 7.32 20.64 -23.95
CA ALA A 26 6.37 20.82 -25.04
C ALA A 26 5.45 22.03 -24.84
N LEU A 27 5.02 22.30 -23.59
CA LEU A 27 4.16 23.45 -23.27
C LEU A 27 4.85 24.81 -23.55
N GLU A 28 6.16 24.89 -23.31
CA GLU A 28 6.95 26.12 -23.46
C GLU A 28 7.43 26.33 -24.90
N THR A 29 7.78 25.24 -25.59
CA THR A 29 8.36 25.31 -26.94
C THR A 29 7.34 25.10 -28.06
N GLY A 30 6.11 24.70 -27.73
CA GLY A 30 5.07 24.35 -28.70
C GLY A 30 5.43 23.16 -29.60
N ARG A 31 6.48 22.40 -29.25
CA ARG A 31 7.08 21.36 -30.11
C ARG A 31 7.53 20.17 -29.27
N ILE A 32 7.27 18.98 -29.76
CA ILE A 32 7.79 17.75 -29.16
C ILE A 32 9.09 17.38 -29.86
N THR A 33 10.18 17.37 -29.09
CA THR A 33 11.50 16.92 -29.55
C THR A 33 11.59 15.39 -29.49
N LYS A 34 12.50 14.80 -30.27
CA LYS A 34 12.73 13.34 -30.26
C LYS A 34 13.12 12.84 -28.87
N SER A 35 13.96 13.59 -28.16
CA SER A 35 14.37 13.28 -26.78
C SER A 35 13.19 13.33 -25.81
N ALA A 36 12.34 14.36 -25.87
CA ALA A 36 11.15 14.46 -25.02
C ALA A 36 10.17 13.30 -25.27
N PHE A 37 9.97 12.91 -26.53
CA PHE A 37 9.15 11.76 -26.89
C PHE A 37 9.74 10.44 -26.36
N THR A 38 11.04 10.20 -26.57
CA THR A 38 11.70 8.99 -26.06
C THR A 38 11.67 8.92 -24.53
N ASN A 39 11.93 10.04 -23.83
CA ASN A 39 11.86 10.11 -22.38
C ASN A 39 10.44 9.82 -21.87
N TRP A 40 9.43 10.39 -22.51
CA TRP A 40 8.02 10.12 -22.19
C TRP A 40 7.66 8.63 -22.33
N VAL A 41 8.06 7.99 -23.44
CA VAL A 41 7.81 6.55 -23.64
C VAL A 41 8.48 5.70 -22.56
N VAL A 42 9.74 6.02 -22.22
CA VAL A 42 10.48 5.32 -21.16
C VAL A 42 9.79 5.51 -19.80
N ARG A 43 9.41 6.75 -19.46
CA ARG A 43 8.69 7.06 -18.23
C ARG A 43 7.37 6.30 -18.14
N ALA A 44 6.55 6.34 -19.19
CA ALA A 44 5.28 5.62 -19.24
C ALA A 44 5.45 4.10 -19.11
N TYR A 45 6.54 3.53 -19.66
CA TYR A 45 6.88 2.12 -19.49
C TYR A 45 7.23 1.78 -18.04
N TYR A 46 8.09 2.56 -17.40
CA TYR A 46 8.47 2.36 -16.02
C TYR A 46 7.28 2.55 -15.07
N GLU A 47 6.45 3.55 -15.30
CA GLU A 47 5.24 3.82 -14.51
C GLU A 47 4.27 2.63 -14.52
N ARG A 48 4.03 2.02 -15.70
CA ARG A 48 3.27 0.77 -15.80
C ARG A 48 3.91 -0.39 -15.04
N LYS A 49 5.24 -0.48 -15.09
CA LYS A 49 5.99 -1.52 -14.37
C LYS A 49 5.88 -1.33 -12.85
N TYR A 50 6.00 -0.10 -12.36
CA TYR A 50 5.84 0.24 -10.95
C TYR A 50 4.41 -0.03 -10.47
N LEU A 51 3.39 0.39 -11.23
CA LEU A 51 1.99 0.10 -10.92
C LEU A 51 1.71 -1.41 -10.86
N ALA A 52 2.23 -2.18 -11.82
CA ALA A 52 2.10 -3.64 -11.79
C ALA A 52 2.79 -4.26 -10.57
N HIS A 53 3.94 -3.72 -10.17
CA HIS A 53 4.64 -4.16 -8.96
C HIS A 53 3.86 -3.81 -7.69
N SER A 54 3.38 -2.58 -7.54
CA SER A 54 2.59 -2.14 -6.37
C SER A 54 1.28 -2.92 -6.22
N LEU A 55 0.61 -3.26 -7.33
CA LEU A 55 -0.56 -4.13 -7.31
C LEU A 55 -0.22 -5.56 -6.86
N ASN A 56 0.93 -6.09 -7.30
CA ASN A 56 1.40 -7.40 -6.88
C ASN A 56 1.80 -7.43 -5.39
N ASP A 57 2.38 -6.35 -4.88
CA ASP A 57 2.75 -6.21 -3.46
C ASP A 57 1.49 -6.14 -2.59
N THR A 58 0.47 -5.38 -3.03
CA THR A 58 -0.84 -5.33 -2.36
C THR A 58 -1.50 -6.71 -2.32
N LYS A 59 -1.44 -7.48 -3.43
CA LYS A 59 -1.96 -8.85 -3.47
C LYS A 59 -1.23 -9.77 -2.49
N THR A 60 0.09 -9.62 -2.36
CA THR A 60 0.90 -10.40 -1.42
C THR A 60 0.55 -10.07 0.03
N ALA A 61 0.39 -8.79 0.36
CA ALA A 61 -0.04 -8.34 1.68
C ALA A 61 -1.43 -8.89 2.05
N VAL A 62 -2.40 -8.81 1.12
CA VAL A 62 -3.73 -9.40 1.31
C VAL A 62 -3.66 -10.91 1.51
N GLN A 63 -2.80 -11.61 0.78
CA GLN A 63 -2.62 -13.06 0.95
C GLN A 63 -2.02 -13.42 2.31
N GLN A 64 -1.10 -12.61 2.83
CA GLN A 64 -0.56 -12.81 4.19
C GLN A 64 -1.65 -12.58 5.25
N LEU A 65 -2.45 -11.51 5.11
CA LEU A 65 -3.57 -11.26 6.01
C LEU A 65 -4.59 -12.41 5.96
N HIS A 66 -4.89 -12.93 4.77
CA HIS A 66 -5.78 -14.07 4.61
C HIS A 66 -5.23 -15.33 5.29
N LYS A 67 -3.92 -15.58 5.22
CA LYS A 67 -3.28 -16.69 5.95
C LYS A 67 -3.41 -16.52 7.47
N LEU A 68 -3.18 -15.32 8.00
CA LEU A 68 -3.36 -15.04 9.43
C LEU A 68 -4.82 -15.24 9.88
N ALA A 69 -5.77 -14.66 9.12
CA ALA A 69 -7.21 -14.82 9.38
C ALA A 69 -7.63 -16.29 9.31
N SER A 70 -7.17 -17.04 8.31
CA SER A 70 -7.41 -18.48 8.20
C SER A 70 -6.84 -19.26 9.38
N GLY A 71 -5.69 -18.85 9.92
CA GLY A 71 -5.11 -19.42 11.14
C GLY A 71 -6.03 -19.23 12.35
N ILE A 72 -6.55 -18.02 12.55
CA ILE A 72 -7.50 -17.72 13.64
C ILE A 72 -8.78 -18.54 13.48
N VAL A 73 -9.35 -18.59 12.27
CA VAL A 73 -10.56 -19.38 11.97
C VAL A 73 -10.31 -20.87 12.24
N SER A 74 -9.14 -21.41 11.86
CA SER A 74 -8.76 -22.79 12.16
C SER A 74 -8.74 -23.08 13.67
N VAL A 75 -8.17 -22.18 14.47
CA VAL A 75 -8.19 -22.30 15.95
C VAL A 75 -9.62 -22.33 16.49
N ILE A 76 -10.51 -21.45 15.99
CA ILE A 76 -11.92 -21.45 16.39
C ILE A 76 -12.59 -22.78 16.03
N ILE A 77 -12.35 -23.30 14.84
CA ILE A 77 -12.89 -24.60 14.40
C ILE A 77 -12.42 -25.72 15.33
N ILE A 78 -11.14 -25.74 15.71
CA ILE A 78 -10.60 -26.73 16.67
C ILE A 78 -11.30 -26.62 18.02
N VAL A 79 -11.51 -25.40 18.53
CA VAL A 79 -12.22 -25.16 19.80
C VAL A 79 -13.67 -25.66 19.74
N VAL A 80 -14.40 -25.34 18.65
CA VAL A 80 -15.77 -25.81 18.44
C VAL A 80 -15.83 -27.33 18.28
N PHE A 81 -14.88 -27.92 17.56
CA PHE A 81 -14.78 -29.37 17.41
C PHE A 81 -14.56 -30.09 18.76
N LEU A 82 -13.68 -29.55 19.61
CA LEU A 82 -13.46 -30.06 20.97
C LEU A 82 -14.71 -29.93 21.86
N LEU A 83 -15.48 -28.85 21.68
CA LEU A 83 -16.77 -28.66 22.36
C LEU A 83 -17.80 -29.72 21.93
N VAL A 84 -17.95 -29.96 20.62
CA VAL A 84 -18.92 -30.92 20.06
C VAL A 84 -18.57 -32.37 20.41
N MET A 85 -17.28 -32.72 20.44
CA MET A 85 -16.80 -34.07 20.83
C MET A 85 -17.06 -34.40 22.30
N GLY A 86 -17.64 -33.48 23.10
CA GLY A 86 -17.89 -33.69 24.53
C GLY A 86 -16.62 -33.74 25.38
N LEU A 87 -15.46 -33.46 24.77
CA LEU A 87 -14.16 -33.33 25.45
C LEU A 87 -14.04 -32.01 26.22
N ALA A 88 -14.99 -31.08 26.02
CA ALA A 88 -15.11 -29.84 26.79
C ALA A 88 -15.56 -30.10 28.24
N SER A 89 -14.69 -30.79 28.98
CA SER A 89 -14.67 -30.72 30.43
C SER A 89 -14.23 -29.32 30.87
N THR A 90 -14.59 -28.92 32.09
CA THR A 90 -14.14 -27.66 32.72
C THR A 90 -12.63 -27.45 32.61
N LYS A 91 -11.85 -28.54 32.58
CA LYS A 91 -10.39 -28.53 32.39
C LYS A 91 -9.94 -28.00 31.02
N VAL A 92 -10.65 -28.34 29.93
CA VAL A 92 -10.30 -27.89 28.57
C VAL A 92 -10.64 -26.41 28.39
N ILE A 93 -11.78 -25.97 28.91
CA ILE A 93 -12.17 -24.56 28.90
C ILE A 93 -11.17 -23.72 29.71
N ALA A 94 -10.81 -24.17 30.92
CA ALA A 94 -9.82 -23.51 31.75
C ALA A 94 -8.42 -23.46 31.07
N PHE A 95 -8.05 -24.51 30.33
CA PHE A 95 -6.82 -24.54 29.55
C PHE A 95 -6.83 -23.49 28.44
N ILE A 96 -7.90 -23.42 27.65
CA ILE A 96 -8.05 -22.43 26.56
C ILE A 96 -8.03 -21.00 27.10
N ILE A 97 -8.75 -20.72 28.20
CA ILE A 97 -8.74 -19.38 28.84
C ILE A 97 -7.32 -19.01 29.28
N THR A 98 -6.59 -19.94 29.90
CA THR A 98 -5.20 -19.70 30.33
C THR A 98 -4.29 -19.39 29.14
N GLN A 99 -4.42 -20.13 28.02
CA GLN A 99 -3.64 -19.87 26.81
C GLN A 99 -3.99 -18.53 26.16
N LEU A 100 -5.27 -18.17 26.10
CA LEU A 100 -5.72 -16.87 25.60
C LEU A 100 -5.22 -15.72 26.46
N LEU A 101 -5.18 -15.88 27.78
CA LEU A 101 -4.63 -14.88 28.70
C LEU A 101 -3.13 -14.69 28.51
N LEU A 102 -2.37 -15.78 28.35
CA LEU A 102 -0.93 -15.73 28.06
C LEU A 102 -0.65 -14.99 26.76
N LEU A 103 -1.36 -15.33 25.68
CA LEU A 103 -1.25 -14.64 24.40
C LEU A 103 -1.68 -13.17 24.53
N GLY A 104 -2.80 -12.89 25.19
CA GLY A 104 -3.25 -11.52 25.43
C GLY A 104 -2.20 -10.67 26.14
N PHE A 105 -1.53 -11.24 27.15
CA PHE A 105 -0.49 -10.54 27.91
C PHE A 105 0.78 -10.26 27.08
N THR A 106 1.23 -11.22 26.26
CA THR A 106 2.41 -11.01 25.40
C THR A 106 2.13 -10.03 24.27
N PHE A 107 0.92 -10.07 23.69
CA PHE A 107 0.53 -9.18 22.60
C PHE A 107 0.01 -7.81 23.07
N GLN A 108 -0.23 -7.60 24.37
CA GLN A 108 -0.73 -6.33 24.91
C GLN A 108 0.15 -5.13 24.50
N ASN A 109 1.47 -5.27 24.63
CA ASN A 109 2.41 -4.21 24.24
C ASN A 109 2.40 -3.97 22.73
N MET A 110 2.31 -5.03 21.92
CA MET A 110 2.23 -4.93 20.47
C MET A 110 0.94 -4.20 20.04
N CYS A 111 -0.21 -4.57 20.61
CA CYS A 111 -1.49 -3.90 20.34
C CYS A 111 -1.45 -2.42 20.72
N LYS A 112 -0.84 -2.08 21.85
CA LYS A 112 -0.64 -0.69 22.28
C LYS A 112 0.19 0.09 21.25
N THR A 113 1.35 -0.43 20.86
CA THR A 113 2.22 0.23 19.88
C THR A 113 1.53 0.38 18.53
N VAL A 114 0.84 -0.65 18.03
CA VAL A 114 0.10 -0.58 16.76
C VAL A 114 -1.01 0.47 16.83
N PHE A 115 -1.77 0.51 17.92
CA PHE A 115 -2.83 1.51 18.10
C PHE A 115 -2.25 2.93 18.15
N GLU A 116 -1.17 3.15 18.91
CA GLU A 116 -0.47 4.44 18.96
C GLU A 116 0.06 4.85 17.59
N SER A 117 0.64 3.92 16.82
CA SER A 117 1.10 4.19 15.45
C SER A 117 -0.04 4.55 14.51
N ILE A 118 -1.19 3.87 14.58
CA ILE A 118 -2.37 4.17 13.75
C ILE A 118 -2.90 5.58 14.07
N VAL A 119 -3.05 5.91 15.35
CA VAL A 119 -3.50 7.24 15.77
C VAL A 119 -2.50 8.32 15.34
N PHE A 120 -1.20 8.05 15.48
CA PHE A 120 -0.15 8.97 15.05
C PHE A 120 -0.24 9.26 13.55
N VAL A 121 -0.30 8.22 12.70
CA VAL A 121 -0.30 8.39 11.24
C VAL A 121 -1.63 8.96 10.71
N PHE A 122 -2.78 8.46 11.17
CA PHE A 122 -4.08 8.76 10.55
C PHE A 122 -4.90 9.85 11.26
N VAL A 123 -4.63 10.12 12.54
CA VAL A 123 -5.43 11.10 13.31
C VAL A 123 -4.65 12.39 13.51
N MET A 124 -3.39 12.29 13.94
CA MET A 124 -2.59 13.46 14.26
C MET A 124 -1.95 14.11 13.02
N HIS A 125 -1.80 13.38 11.91
CA HIS A 125 -1.08 13.80 10.70
C HIS A 125 0.18 14.65 11.01
N PRO A 126 1.12 14.12 11.80
CA PRO A 126 2.29 14.88 12.25
C PRO A 126 3.29 15.15 11.12
N PHE A 127 3.20 14.39 10.02
CA PHE A 127 4.04 14.50 8.83
C PHE A 127 3.20 14.19 7.59
N ASP A 128 3.33 15.03 6.57
CA ASP A 128 2.82 14.78 5.23
C ASP A 128 3.96 14.37 4.28
N ILE A 129 3.62 13.67 3.19
CA ILE A 129 4.58 13.22 2.17
C ILE A 129 5.30 14.45 1.58
N GLY A 130 6.63 14.47 1.69
CA GLY A 130 7.48 15.58 1.25
C GLY A 130 7.99 16.49 2.38
N ASP A 131 7.54 16.29 3.62
CA ASP A 131 8.05 17.03 4.78
C ASP A 131 9.52 16.67 5.06
N ARG A 132 10.31 17.67 5.46
CA ARG A 132 11.70 17.48 5.89
C ARG A 132 11.73 17.33 7.40
N CYS A 133 11.96 16.12 7.88
CA CYS A 133 12.08 15.83 9.30
C CYS A 133 13.54 15.53 9.67
N VAL A 134 13.91 15.79 10.93
CA VAL A 134 15.21 15.39 11.48
C VAL A 134 14.94 14.29 12.50
N VAL A 135 15.39 13.08 12.19
CA VAL A 135 15.27 11.91 13.08
C VAL A 135 16.68 11.53 13.52
N ASP A 136 16.92 11.51 14.83
CA ASP A 136 18.22 11.20 15.44
C ASP A 136 19.40 12.01 14.85
N GLY A 137 19.15 13.28 14.50
CA GLY A 137 20.15 14.20 13.96
C GLY A 137 20.42 14.04 12.46
N VAL A 138 19.74 13.12 11.78
CA VAL A 138 19.82 12.94 10.32
C VAL A 138 18.63 13.60 9.65
N GLN A 139 18.88 14.42 8.64
CA GLN A 139 17.82 15.06 7.84
C GLN A 139 17.26 14.04 6.85
N MET A 140 15.96 13.79 6.93
CA MET A 140 15.24 12.86 6.07
C MET A 140 14.05 13.57 5.41
N ILE A 141 13.57 12.98 4.32
CA ILE A 141 12.33 13.39 3.66
C ILE A 141 11.33 12.27 3.91
N VAL A 142 10.10 12.66 4.28
CA VAL A 142 9.00 11.72 4.50
C VAL A 142 8.51 11.25 3.13
N GLU A 143 8.73 9.97 2.82
CA GLU A 143 8.20 9.28 1.63
C GLU A 143 6.78 8.74 1.86
#